data_AF-X1E061-F1
#
_entry.id   AF-X1E061-F1
#
_cell.length_a   1.000
_cell.length_b   1.000
_cell.length_c   1.000
_cell.angle_alpha   90.00
_cell.angle_beta   90.00
_cell.angle_gamma   90.00
#
_symmetry.space_group_name_H-M   'P 1'
#
loop_
_entity.id
_entity.type
_entity.pdbx_description
1 polymer ?
#
loop_
_entity_poly.entity_id
_entity_poly.type
_entity_poly.pdbx_seq_one_letter_code
_entity_poly.pdbx_strand_id
1 'polypeptide(L)'
;MTKKTLKYWIGMSGARYTVCTGEGMIDMFDRIPGPRHWVVWTVLIAQFASATISIGSIASAAGIFVSTLVPIPPYFAAWLVTIFCLGIVWSGL
;
A
#
# COMPACT_ATOMS: atom_id res chain seq x y z
N MET A 1 -21.77 -14.04 1.44
CA MET A 1 -21.10 -12.83 1.98
C MET A 1 -20.05 -12.36 0.97
N THR A 2 -20.35 -11.30 0.24
CA THR A 2 -19.60 -10.80 -0.92
C THR A 2 -18.36 -10.01 -0.47
N LYS A 3 -17.20 -10.23 -1.09
CA LYS A 3 -15.84 -9.74 -0.71
C LYS A 3 -15.73 -8.28 -0.20
N LYS A 4 -16.66 -7.39 -0.59
CA LYS A 4 -16.74 -5.99 -0.14
C LYS A 4 -17.03 -5.86 1.35
N THR A 5 -17.90 -6.72 1.89
CA THR A 5 -18.29 -6.69 3.31
C THR A 5 -17.10 -6.99 4.20
N LEU A 6 -16.28 -8.00 3.86
CA LEU A 6 -15.11 -8.35 4.65
C LEU A 6 -14.09 -7.21 4.73
N LYS A 7 -13.77 -6.56 3.60
CA LYS A 7 -12.86 -5.41 3.59
C LYS A 7 -13.37 -4.26 4.45
N TYR A 8 -14.67 -3.98 4.39
CA TYR A 8 -15.30 -2.95 5.21
C TYR A 8 -15.15 -3.26 6.71
N TRP A 9 -15.44 -4.49 7.14
CA TRP A 9 -15.30 -4.89 8.54
C TRP A 9 -13.85 -4.82 9.03
N ILE A 10 -12.89 -5.29 8.24
CA ILE A 10 -11.46 -5.21 8.59
C ILE A 10 -11.04 -3.74 8.77
N GLY A 11 -11.40 -2.87 7.82
CA GLY A 11 -11.07 -1.45 7.90
C GLY A 11 -11.75 -0.74 9.06
N MET A 12 -13.03 -1.04 9.32
CA MET A 12 -13.79 -0.44 10.41
C MET A 12 -13.26 -0.85 11.79
N SER A 13 -12.87 -2.12 11.97
CA SER A 13 -12.26 -2.59 13.22
C SER A 13 -10.90 -1.91 13.48
N GLY A 14 -10.06 -1.77 12.44
CA GLY A 14 -8.79 -1.05 12.56
C GLY A 14 -8.98 0.43 12.91
N ALA A 15 -9.93 1.11 12.26
CA ALA A 15 -10.25 2.51 12.54
C ALA A 15 -10.74 2.71 13.97
N ARG A 16 -11.62 1.83 14.47
CA ARG A 16 -12.10 1.88 15.86
C ARG A 16 -10.98 1.69 16.87
N TYR A 17 -10.03 0.81 16.59
CA TYR A 17 -8.86 0.62 17.44
C TYR A 17 -8.08 1.94 17.58
N THR A 18 -7.71 2.57 16.46
CA THR A 18 -6.95 3.82 16.48
C THR A 18 -7.68 4.98 17.15
N VAL A 19 -9.02 5.07 17.02
CA VAL A 19 -9.81 6.10 17.74
C VAL A 19 -9.82 5.86 19.25
N CYS A 20 -9.93 4.60 19.69
CA CYS A 20 -10.03 4.28 21.12
C CYS A 20 -8.69 4.30 21.86
N THR A 21 -7.60 3.91 21.21
CA THR A 21 -6.28 3.81 21.85
C THR A 21 -5.36 4.99 21.52
N GLY A 22 -5.63 5.72 20.44
CA GLY A 22 -4.71 6.71 19.88
C GLY A 22 -3.47 6.09 19.22
N GLU A 23 -3.38 4.76 19.17
CA GLU A 23 -2.23 4.00 18.65
C GLU A 23 -2.57 3.34 17.31
N GLY A 24 -1.55 3.13 16.47
CA GLY A 24 -1.69 2.41 15.20
C GLY A 24 -1.79 0.90 15.40
N MET A 25 -2.27 0.18 14.38
CA MET A 25 -2.24 -1.30 14.39
C MET A 25 -0.81 -1.86 14.50
N ILE A 26 0.21 -1.11 14.05
CA ILE A 26 1.61 -1.54 14.17
C ILE A 26 2.07 -1.53 15.63
N ASP A 27 1.65 -0.52 16.41
CA ASP A 27 1.93 -0.39 17.84
C ASP A 27 1.22 -1.49 18.64
N MET A 28 0.04 -1.92 18.19
CA MET A 28 -0.65 -3.10 18.73
C MET A 28 0.18 -4.38 18.57
N PHE A 29 0.77 -4.59 17.40
CA PHE A 29 1.61 -5.76 17.13
C PHE A 29 2.92 -5.73 17.91
N ASP A 30 3.42 -4.53 18.22
CA ASP A 30 4.63 -4.32 19.00
C ASP A 30 4.48 -4.77 20.45
N ARG A 31 3.29 -4.58 21.04
CA ARG A 31 2.97 -4.95 22.41
C ARG A 31 2.78 -6.45 22.65
N ILE A 32 2.80 -7.28 21.61
CA ILE A 32 2.65 -8.73 21.75
C ILE A 32 3.97 -9.28 22.35
N PRO A 33 3.91 -9.98 23.51
CA PRO A 33 5.12 -10.44 24.19
C PRO A 33 5.87 -11.45 23.31
N GLY A 34 7.08 -11.08 22.90
CA GLY A 34 7.95 -11.90 22.05
C GLY A 34 9.33 -11.27 21.88
N PRO A 35 10.35 -12.06 21.47
CA PRO A 35 11.69 -11.55 21.27
C PRO A 35 11.72 -10.57 20.08
N ARG A 36 12.31 -9.38 20.29
CA ARG A 36 12.64 -8.40 19.23
C ARG A 36 11.49 -8.06 18.27
N HIS A 37 10.28 -7.81 18.78
CA HIS A 37 9.15 -7.33 17.96
C HIS A 37 8.85 -8.24 16.75
N TRP A 38 8.94 -9.55 16.95
CA TRP A 38 8.91 -10.56 15.88
C TRP A 38 7.67 -10.48 14.97
N VAL A 39 6.52 -10.09 15.55
CA VAL A 39 5.26 -9.91 14.80
C VAL A 39 5.35 -8.74 13.83
N VAL A 40 5.94 -7.62 14.25
CA VAL A 40 6.12 -6.43 13.41
C VAL A 40 6.96 -6.78 12.17
N TRP A 41 8.05 -7.52 12.35
CA TRP A 41 8.89 -7.98 11.24
C TRP A 41 8.13 -8.86 10.24
N THR A 42 7.31 -9.79 10.75
CA THR A 42 6.50 -10.67 9.91
C THR A 42 5.49 -9.88 9.09
N VAL A 43 4.80 -8.92 9.72
CA VAL A 43 3.82 -8.04 9.06
C VAL A 43 4.51 -7.15 8.03
N LEU A 44 5.66 -6.56 8.34
CA LEU A 44 6.40 -5.71 7.42
C LEU A 44 6.85 -6.46 6.16
N ILE A 45 7.34 -7.70 6.29
CA ILE A 45 7.73 -8.51 5.13
C ILE A 45 6.52 -8.81 4.24
N ALA A 46 5.39 -9.23 4.84
CA ALA A 46 4.17 -9.51 4.10
C ALA A 46 3.60 -8.24 3.44
N GLN A 47 3.63 -7.11 4.15
CA GLN A 47 3.18 -5.82 3.65
C GLN A 47 4.05 -5.33 2.51
N PHE A 48 5.37 -5.50 2.59
CA PHE A 48 6.29 -5.12 1.53
C PHE A 48 6.06 -5.93 0.25
N ALA A 49 5.90 -7.26 0.37
CA ALA A 49 5.59 -8.12 -0.77
C ALA A 49 4.23 -7.78 -1.41
N SER A 50 3.20 -7.58 -0.59
CA SER A 50 1.87 -7.22 -1.11
C SER A 50 1.82 -5.81 -1.70
N ALA A 51 2.51 -4.84 -1.10
CA ALA A 51 2.58 -3.47 -1.59
C ALA A 51 3.30 -3.39 -2.93
N THR A 52 4.44 -4.07 -3.09
CA THR A 52 5.19 -4.09 -4.37
C THR A 52 4.36 -4.66 -5.52
N ILE A 53 3.65 -5.78 -5.29
CA ILE A 53 2.75 -6.37 -6.29
C ILE A 53 1.60 -5.41 -6.62
N SER A 54 0.98 -4.82 -5.60
CA SER A 54 -0.13 -3.88 -5.77
C SER A 54 0.30 -2.64 -6.57
N ILE A 55 1.39 -1.98 -6.18
CA ILE A 55 1.91 -0.77 -6.83
C ILE A 55 2.38 -1.09 -8.25
N GLY A 56 3.07 -2.22 -8.46
CA GLY A 56 3.51 -2.66 -9.78
C GLY A 56 2.35 -2.90 -10.75
N SER A 57 1.23 -3.44 -10.26
CA SER A 57 0.02 -3.64 -11.07
C SER A 57 -0.61 -2.31 -11.49
N ILE A 58 -0.64 -1.32 -10.60
CA ILE A 58 -1.19 0.02 -10.87
C ILE A 58 -0.27 0.77 -11.85
N ALA A 59 1.05 0.72 -11.64
CA ALA A 59 2.03 1.35 -12.53
C ALA A 59 1.97 0.79 -13.95
N SER A 60 1.82 -0.53 -14.09
CA SER A 60 1.68 -1.19 -15.39
C SER A 60 0.39 -0.78 -16.10
N ALA A 61 -0.75 -0.78 -15.38
CA ALA A 61 -2.03 -0.35 -15.92
C ALA A 61 -2.01 1.13 -16.35
N ALA A 62 -1.40 2.00 -15.55
CA ALA A 62 -1.25 3.41 -15.87
C ALA A 62 -0.33 3.63 -17.09
N GLY A 63 0.77 2.88 -17.21
CA GLY A 63 1.66 2.96 -18.38
C GLY A 63 0.97 2.54 -19.68
N ILE A 64 0.16 1.48 -19.65
CA ILE A 64 -0.67 1.05 -20.80
C ILE A 64 -1.66 2.17 -21.16
N PHE A 65 -2.36 2.72 -20.18
CA PHE A 65 -3.29 3.82 -20.41
C PHE A 65 -2.62 5.04 -21.06
N VAL A 66 -1.48 5.47 -20.55
CA VAL A 66 -0.72 6.58 -21.14
C VAL A 66 -0.25 6.26 -22.57
N SER A 67 0.18 5.03 -22.83
CA SER A 67 0.59 4.61 -24.19
C SER A 67 -0.56 4.62 -25.21
N THR A 68 -1.82 4.57 -24.76
CA THR A 68 -2.98 4.73 -25.64
C THR A 68 -3.30 6.19 -25.97
N LEU A 69 -2.85 7.13 -25.13
CA LEU A 69 -3.05 8.57 -25.34
C LEU A 69 -1.90 9.20 -26.13
N VAL A 70 -0.67 8.77 -25.84
CA VAL A 70 0.55 9.25 -26.48
C VAL A 70 1.31 8.05 -27.02
N PRO A 71 1.75 8.04 -28.29
CA PRO A 71 2.43 6.90 -28.90
C PRO A 71 3.87 6.76 -28.38
N ILE A 72 4.01 6.42 -27.10
CA ILE A 72 5.25 6.14 -26.39
C ILE A 72 5.22 4.66 -25.98
N PRO A 73 6.35 3.93 -26.02
CA PRO A 73 6.37 2.55 -25.57
C PRO A 73 5.90 2.42 -24.11
N PRO A 74 5.06 1.42 -23.78
CA PRO A 74 4.42 1.30 -22.47
C PRO A 74 5.41 1.15 -21.32
N TYR A 75 6.60 0.60 -21.59
CA TYR A 75 7.68 0.50 -20.62
C TYR A 75 8.13 1.90 -20.14
N PHE A 76 8.43 2.81 -21.07
CA PHE A 76 8.84 4.18 -20.74
C PHE A 76 7.70 4.97 -20.10
N ALA A 77 6.47 4.78 -20.57
CA ALA A 77 5.30 5.42 -20.00
C ALA A 77 5.07 5.03 -18.53
N ALA A 78 5.20 3.74 -18.19
CA ALA A 78 5.07 3.26 -16.82
C ALA A 78 6.15 3.86 -15.88
N TRP A 79 7.40 3.91 -16.34
CA TRP A 79 8.48 4.53 -15.56
C TRP A 79 8.27 6.03 -15.35
N LEU A 80 7.83 6.76 -16.39
CA LEU A 80 7.55 8.20 -16.30
C LEU A 80 6.46 8.46 -15.26
N VAL A 81 5.33 7.74 -15.33
CA VAL A 81 4.25 7.86 -14.34
C VAL A 81 4.74 7.56 -12.93
N THR A 82 5.56 6.53 -12.76
CA THR A 82 6.09 6.15 -11.45
C THR A 82 7.01 7.22 -10.87
N ILE A 83 7.95 7.74 -11.67
CA ILE A 83 8.87 8.81 -11.26
C ILE A 83 8.10 10.10 -10.95
N PHE A 84 7.08 10.42 -11.75
CA PHE A 84 6.23 11.58 -11.53
C PHE A 84 5.48 11.50 -10.19
N CYS A 85 4.83 10.35 -9.92
CA CYS A 85 4.16 10.12 -8.63
C CYS A 85 5.13 10.19 -7.45
N LEU A 86 6.33 9.61 -7.58
CA LEU A 86 7.37 9.72 -6.54
C LEU A 86 7.79 11.17 -6.31
N GLY A 87 7.99 11.95 -7.38
CA GLY A 87 8.31 13.37 -7.29
C GLY A 87 7.23 14.18 -6.57
N ILE A 88 5.96 13.93 -6.87
CA ILE A 88 4.84 14.59 -6.18
C ILE A 88 4.85 14.25 -4.69
N VAL A 89 4.89 12.97 -4.34
CA VAL A 89 4.86 12.53 -2.93
C VAL A 89 6.02 13.13 -2.13
N TRP A 90 7.18 13.28 -2.75
CA TRP A 90 8.37 13.86 -2.11
C TRP A 90 8.37 15.40 -2.10
N SER A 91 7.57 16.04 -2.94
CA SER A 91 7.43 17.50 -2.95
C SER A 91 6.61 18.04 -1.79
N GLY A 92 5.87 17.19 -1.07
CA GLY A 92 5.04 17.58 0.07
C GLY A 92 3.80 18.41 -0.31
N LEU A 93 3.49 18.49 -1.61
CA LEU A 93 2.22 18.97 -2.17
C LEU A 93 1.17 17.86 -2.14
#